data_AF-A0A819TP29-F1
#
_entry.id   AF-A0A819TP29-F1
#
_cell.length_a   1.000
_cell.length_b   1.000
_cell.length_c   1.000
_cell.angle_alpha   90.00
_cell.angle_beta   90.00
_cell.angle_gamma   90.00
#
_symmetry.space_group_name_H-M   'P 1'
#
loop_
_entity.id
_entity.type
_entity.pdbx_description
1 polymer ?
#
loop_
_entity_poly.entity_id
_entity_poly.type
_entity_poly.pdbx_seq_one_letter_code
_entity_poly.pdbx_strand_id
1 'polypeptide(L)'
;MSFTYDDETRRIVIDNGSGNIRAGFAGDDTPQVILQNIIHHRRHNSSQSDTSHSDYFVGNKLFKDRDTSLNCSYPMEHGIVTNWDDMEKIWHHIFVSELRIKPEEHPVLLTEALLNPLRNREKMTQILFEHFHVPAMYVSTQSILSLYFLGRTCGIVVESGDGVTQIIPIDEGYRITNAVSRLDLGGRDLTNWLVRLLAERGYSFATVAEREIVRDIKEKHTYVALDFEQEMATAKHSKKIKQSYHLPDGQEITIDNERFRCPEALFQPRMIGQQELGIVELLHSSIMKCEVDLRSTFYYTILVCGGNTMIPGFINRMQKEMRAKVASDKKVRVVDAPGRQYSAWIGGSIFASISAFQSAWISKQEYDEFGPSIVHRKRIVIDNGSSIIKAGFAGDDAPQVILQNVIHHRRHNSSQSDTSHSNYFIGNKLFKDKDTSLICSYPMEHGIVTNWDDMEKIWHHIFVSELRIKPAEHPVLLTEALLNPLGNREKMTQILFEHFHVPAMYVAMQNILSLYASGRGAGIVVESGDGVTQIMPINEGYALPQAISRLDIAGHDLTNGMVRLLAERGYSFATVAEREIVRDIKEKHTYVAFDFEQEMATAKHSKKIKQSYHLPDG
;
A
#
# COMPACT_ATOMS: atom_id res chain seq x y z
N MET A 1 21.52 -17.15 -9.12
CA MET A 1 22.73 -16.33 -9.34
C MET A 1 22.39 -14.91 -8.91
N SER A 2 23.08 -14.36 -7.91
CA SER A 2 22.89 -12.96 -7.50
C SER A 2 23.57 -12.06 -8.52
N PHE A 3 22.79 -11.24 -9.23
CA PHE A 3 23.33 -10.20 -10.09
C PHE A 3 23.88 -9.07 -9.22
N THR A 4 25.21 -8.93 -9.17
CA THR A 4 25.87 -7.72 -8.70
C THR A 4 26.08 -6.81 -9.89
N TYR A 5 25.32 -5.71 -9.98
CA TYR A 5 25.69 -4.61 -10.88
C TYR A 5 27.06 -4.07 -10.47
N ASP A 6 27.88 -3.72 -11.46
CA ASP A 6 29.20 -3.14 -11.23
C ASP A 6 29.06 -1.91 -10.29
N ASP A 7 29.82 -1.90 -9.19
CA ASP A 7 29.71 -0.86 -8.15
C ASP A 7 30.05 0.55 -8.68
N GLU A 8 30.62 0.64 -9.89
CA GLU A 8 30.94 1.91 -10.56
C GLU A 8 29.72 2.58 -11.23
N THR A 9 28.66 1.85 -11.55
CA THR A 9 27.51 2.43 -12.27
C THR A 9 26.51 3.07 -11.30
N ARG A 10 26.49 4.41 -11.27
CA ARG A 10 25.56 5.18 -10.42
C ARG A 10 24.12 5.02 -10.89
N ARG A 11 23.21 4.78 -9.95
CA ARG A 11 21.76 4.64 -10.18
C ARG A 11 21.10 6.03 -10.26
N ILE A 12 20.03 6.16 -11.02
CA ILE A 12 19.27 7.40 -11.14
C ILE A 12 18.03 7.34 -10.26
N VAL A 13 17.71 8.46 -9.61
CA VAL A 13 16.48 8.62 -8.82
C VAL A 13 15.65 9.72 -9.45
N ILE A 14 14.41 9.41 -9.85
CA ILE A 14 13.43 10.34 -10.40
C ILE A 14 12.21 10.37 -9.49
N ASP A 15 12.02 11.47 -8.78
CA ASP A 15 10.81 11.75 -8.01
C ASP A 15 9.77 12.47 -8.88
N ASN A 16 8.72 11.74 -9.29
CA ASN A 16 7.66 12.24 -10.16
C ASN A 16 6.60 13.03 -9.38
N GLY A 17 6.84 14.32 -9.15
CA GLY A 17 5.84 15.22 -8.58
C GLY A 17 4.92 15.86 -9.63
N SER A 18 3.65 16.09 -9.27
CA SER A 18 2.68 16.72 -10.19
C SER A 18 3.02 18.17 -10.56
N GLY A 19 3.74 18.89 -9.70
CA GLY A 19 4.17 20.27 -9.96
C GLY A 19 5.65 20.37 -10.33
N ASN A 20 6.52 19.65 -9.60
CA ASN A 20 7.94 19.58 -9.87
C ASN A 20 8.41 18.13 -9.89
N ILE A 21 9.22 17.77 -10.88
CA ILE A 21 10.00 16.54 -10.92
C ILE A 21 11.40 16.84 -10.39
N ARG A 22 11.95 15.90 -9.61
CA ARG A 22 13.31 15.98 -9.08
C ARG A 22 14.10 14.80 -9.58
N ALA A 23 15.30 15.02 -10.08
CA ALA A 23 16.14 13.95 -10.60
C ALA A 23 17.61 14.14 -10.23
N GLY A 24 18.35 13.05 -10.17
CA GLY A 24 19.78 13.03 -9.91
C GLY A 24 20.28 11.62 -9.63
N PHE A 25 21.51 11.52 -9.13
CA PHE A 25 22.15 10.23 -8.89
C PHE A 25 21.97 9.79 -7.44
N ALA A 26 21.84 8.48 -7.25
CA ALA A 26 21.89 7.86 -5.93
C ALA A 26 23.23 8.19 -5.24
N GLY A 27 23.16 8.49 -3.96
CA GLY A 27 24.29 8.87 -3.10
C GLY A 27 24.51 10.39 -3.01
N ASP A 28 23.85 11.19 -3.84
CA ASP A 28 23.87 12.65 -3.69
C ASP A 28 22.90 13.11 -2.60
N ASP A 29 23.28 14.16 -1.86
CA ASP A 29 22.50 14.76 -0.76
C ASP A 29 21.35 15.66 -1.24
N THR A 30 21.39 16.12 -2.50
CA THR A 30 20.38 16.98 -3.11
C THR A 30 20.11 16.61 -4.56
N PRO A 31 18.89 16.84 -5.07
CA PRO A 31 18.59 16.58 -6.47
C PRO A 31 19.39 17.53 -7.37
N GLN A 32 20.05 16.99 -8.39
CA GLN A 32 20.79 17.78 -9.37
C GLN A 32 19.84 18.58 -10.28
N VAL A 33 18.65 18.04 -10.53
CA VAL A 33 17.64 18.62 -11.41
C VAL A 33 16.36 18.83 -10.62
N ILE A 34 15.84 20.06 -10.67
CA ILE A 34 14.50 20.40 -10.19
C ILE A 34 13.79 21.09 -11.36
N LEU A 35 12.82 20.38 -11.92
CA LEU A 35 12.16 20.77 -13.16
C LEU A 35 10.66 20.88 -12.92
N GLN A 36 10.03 21.93 -13.45
CA GLN A 36 8.56 22.01 -13.43
C GLN A 36 7.96 20.99 -14.38
N ASN A 37 6.96 20.27 -13.89
CA ASN A 37 6.27 19.23 -14.63
C ASN A 37 5.24 19.83 -15.59
N ILE A 38 5.75 20.60 -16.55
CA ILE A 38 5.00 21.39 -17.52
C ILE A 38 5.66 21.21 -18.88
N ILE A 39 4.83 21.10 -19.91
CA ILE A 39 5.26 21.09 -21.30
C ILE A 39 4.53 22.18 -22.09
N HIS A 40 5.26 22.81 -23.00
CA HIS A 40 4.77 23.83 -23.90
C HIS A 40 4.81 23.30 -25.32
N HIS A 41 3.66 23.22 -25.98
CA HIS A 41 3.53 22.82 -27.38
C HIS A 41 3.35 24.05 -28.26
N ARG A 42 4.05 24.10 -29.40
CA ARG A 42 3.86 25.19 -30.36
C ARG A 42 2.50 25.05 -31.05
N ARG A 43 1.74 26.14 -31.15
CA ARG A 43 0.53 26.17 -31.97
C ARG A 43 0.96 26.06 -33.43
N HIS A 44 0.51 25.01 -34.13
CA HIS A 44 0.70 24.89 -35.56
C HIS A 44 -0.05 26.02 -36.27
N ASN A 45 0.66 27.10 -36.63
CA ASN A 45 0.22 28.00 -37.68
C ASN A 45 0.76 27.47 -39.01
N SER A 46 -0.14 27.16 -39.93
CA SER A 46 0.11 26.61 -41.25
C SER A 46 0.75 27.62 -42.21
N SER A 47 1.99 28.03 -41.94
CA SER A 47 2.83 28.76 -42.89
C SER A 47 4.23 28.97 -42.33
N GLN A 48 5.23 28.41 -43.04
CA GLN A 48 6.69 28.44 -42.81
C GLN A 48 7.25 27.39 -41.85
N SER A 49 7.68 26.29 -42.46
CA SER A 49 8.57 25.28 -41.90
C SER A 49 9.99 25.83 -41.77
N ASP A 50 10.29 26.49 -40.65
CA ASP A 50 11.68 26.61 -40.19
C ASP A 50 12.03 25.34 -39.41
N THR A 51 12.79 24.44 -40.05
CA THR A 51 13.25 23.13 -39.56
C THR A 51 14.28 23.21 -38.42
N SER A 52 14.47 24.37 -37.78
CA SER A 52 15.55 24.61 -36.79
C SER A 52 15.10 24.66 -35.33
N HIS A 53 13.80 24.63 -35.03
CA HIS A 53 13.28 24.76 -33.66
C HIS A 53 12.47 23.53 -33.25
N SER A 54 12.61 23.08 -31.99
CA SER A 54 11.84 21.97 -31.45
C SER A 54 10.35 22.32 -31.33
N ASP A 55 9.48 21.34 -31.61
CA ASP A 55 8.02 21.52 -31.56
C ASP A 55 7.46 21.68 -30.14
N TYR A 56 8.26 21.36 -29.13
CA TYR A 56 7.91 21.47 -27.72
C TYR A 56 9.07 21.99 -26.87
N PHE A 57 8.72 22.49 -25.68
CA PHE A 57 9.66 22.91 -24.63
C PHE A 57 9.22 22.36 -23.28
N VAL A 58 10.18 21.98 -22.44
CA VAL A 58 9.93 21.41 -21.12
C VAL A 58 10.38 22.39 -20.04
N GLY A 59 9.53 22.57 -19.01
CA GLY A 59 9.79 23.46 -17.87
C GLY A 59 9.70 24.96 -18.20
N ASN A 60 10.20 25.79 -17.28
CA ASN A 60 9.90 27.23 -17.24
C ASN A 60 10.86 28.15 -18.00
N LYS A 61 11.73 27.62 -18.88
CA LYS A 61 12.76 28.44 -19.56
C LYS A 61 12.20 29.57 -20.42
N LEU A 62 10.88 29.60 -20.70
CA LEU A 62 10.21 30.60 -21.55
C LEU A 62 9.40 31.68 -20.80
N PHE A 63 9.49 31.75 -19.47
CA PHE A 63 8.83 32.82 -18.70
C PHE A 63 9.25 34.25 -19.09
N LYS A 64 10.37 34.39 -19.83
CA LYS A 64 10.91 35.69 -20.24
C LYS A 64 10.35 36.23 -21.56
N ASP A 65 9.89 35.37 -22.47
CA ASP A 65 9.64 35.80 -23.86
C ASP A 65 8.17 36.03 -24.22
N ARG A 66 7.22 35.75 -23.31
CA ARG A 66 5.76 35.95 -23.50
C ARG A 66 5.26 35.45 -24.87
N ASP A 67 5.79 34.34 -25.36
CA ASP A 67 5.37 33.82 -26.66
C ASP A 67 3.95 33.24 -26.57
N THR A 68 2.98 34.01 -27.04
CA THR A 68 1.56 33.64 -27.08
C THR A 68 1.26 32.52 -28.09
N SER A 69 2.26 32.08 -28.86
CA SER A 69 2.15 30.95 -29.78
C SER A 69 2.24 29.58 -29.09
N LEU A 70 2.52 29.52 -27.78
CA LEU A 70 2.69 28.27 -27.04
C LEU A 70 1.43 27.90 -26.23
N ASN A 71 1.02 26.63 -26.33
CA ASN A 71 0.00 26.03 -25.48
C ASN A 71 0.68 25.27 -24.33
N CYS A 72 0.23 25.50 -23.09
CA CYS A 72 0.85 24.95 -21.88
C CYS A 72 -0.04 23.86 -21.27
N SER A 73 0.53 22.69 -20.98
CA SER A 73 -0.17 21.56 -20.35
C SER A 73 0.64 20.92 -19.22
N TYR A 74 -0.07 20.31 -18.28
CA TYR A 74 0.51 19.46 -17.23
C TYR A 74 0.23 17.99 -17.60
N PRO A 75 1.23 17.10 -17.62
CA PRO A 75 1.03 15.69 -17.94
C PRO A 75 0.46 14.88 -16.76
N MET A 76 0.38 15.50 -15.57
CA MET A 76 -0.08 14.88 -14.33
C MET A 76 -1.17 15.72 -13.65
N GLU A 77 -2.19 15.01 -13.15
CA GLU A 77 -3.27 15.55 -12.33
C GLU A 77 -3.42 14.71 -11.06
N HIS A 78 -3.48 15.36 -9.89
CA HIS A 78 -3.63 14.70 -8.57
C HIS A 78 -2.70 13.49 -8.32
N GLY A 79 -1.44 13.59 -8.76
CA GLY A 79 -0.41 12.54 -8.62
C GLY A 79 -0.45 11.44 -9.69
N ILE A 80 -1.37 11.50 -10.65
CA ILE A 80 -1.58 10.48 -11.67
C ILE A 80 -1.20 11.05 -13.04
N VAL A 81 -0.45 10.29 -13.83
CA VAL A 81 -0.13 10.64 -15.22
C VAL A 81 -1.38 10.49 -16.09
N THR A 82 -1.75 11.55 -16.78
CA THR A 82 -2.91 11.61 -17.70
C THR A 82 -2.48 11.67 -19.17
N ASN A 83 -1.30 12.23 -19.46
CA ASN A 83 -0.73 12.25 -20.81
C ASN A 83 0.68 11.62 -20.81
N TRP A 84 0.77 10.40 -21.34
CA TRP A 84 2.02 9.63 -21.38
C TRP A 84 3.01 10.15 -22.43
N ASP A 85 2.54 10.67 -23.56
CA ASP A 85 3.41 11.22 -24.62
C ASP A 85 4.18 12.45 -24.11
N ASP A 86 3.50 13.28 -23.33
CA ASP A 86 4.12 14.45 -22.70
C ASP A 86 5.04 14.06 -21.55
N MET A 87 4.66 13.05 -20.75
CA MET A 87 5.50 12.54 -19.66
C MET A 87 6.80 11.93 -20.19
N GLU A 88 6.74 11.18 -21.31
CA GLU A 88 7.91 10.60 -21.96
C GLU A 88 8.87 11.68 -22.47
N LYS A 89 8.36 12.74 -23.11
CA LYS A 89 9.18 13.90 -23.53
C LYS A 89 9.88 14.57 -22.35
N ILE A 90 9.21 14.66 -21.20
CA ILE A 90 9.78 15.24 -19.99
C ILE A 90 10.90 14.34 -19.43
N TRP A 91 10.70 13.02 -19.36
CA TRP A 91 11.76 12.10 -18.96
C TRP A 91 12.95 12.13 -19.94
N HIS A 92 12.69 12.17 -21.25
CA HIS A 92 13.74 12.34 -22.24
C HIS A 92 14.52 13.64 -22.02
N HIS A 93 13.85 14.75 -21.72
CA HIS A 93 14.50 16.02 -21.38
C HIS A 93 15.37 15.88 -20.11
N ILE A 94 14.89 15.19 -19.08
CA ILE A 94 15.65 14.94 -17.85
C ILE A 94 16.91 14.12 -18.13
N PHE A 95 16.81 12.99 -18.83
CA PHE A 95 17.95 12.13 -19.12
C PHE A 95 18.98 12.83 -20.03
N VAL A 96 18.52 13.40 -21.14
CA VAL A 96 19.41 13.87 -22.21
C VAL A 96 19.84 15.33 -22.03
N SER A 97 18.93 16.22 -21.65
CA SER A 97 19.22 17.66 -21.59
C SER A 97 19.79 18.08 -20.23
N GLU A 98 19.16 17.61 -19.16
CA GLU A 98 19.47 18.07 -17.79
C GLU A 98 20.59 17.21 -17.16
N LEU A 99 20.43 15.88 -17.09
CA LEU A 99 21.45 14.97 -16.54
C LEU A 99 22.58 14.64 -17.52
N ARG A 100 22.31 14.74 -18.83
CA ARG A 100 23.26 14.45 -19.92
C ARG A 100 23.85 13.04 -19.87
N ILE A 101 22.98 12.06 -19.62
CA ILE A 101 23.33 10.64 -19.54
C ILE A 101 22.59 9.83 -20.61
N LYS A 102 23.06 8.62 -20.84
CA LYS A 102 22.31 7.62 -21.61
C LYS A 102 21.54 6.72 -20.65
N PRO A 103 20.20 6.67 -20.72
CA PRO A 103 19.41 5.89 -19.77
C PRO A 103 19.70 4.38 -19.81
N GLU A 104 20.12 3.86 -20.95
CA GLU A 104 20.51 2.45 -21.16
C GLU A 104 21.72 2.00 -20.31
N GLU A 105 22.51 2.94 -19.79
CA GLU A 105 23.68 2.66 -18.96
C GLU A 105 23.34 2.69 -17.45
N HIS A 106 22.13 3.09 -17.04
CA HIS A 106 21.84 3.36 -15.63
C HIS A 106 20.52 2.74 -15.12
N PRO A 107 20.52 2.01 -13.99
CA PRO A 107 19.28 1.63 -13.33
C PRO A 107 18.52 2.85 -12.81
N VAL A 108 17.18 2.85 -12.94
CA VAL A 108 16.32 3.99 -12.55
C VAL A 108 15.32 3.64 -11.45
N LEU A 109 15.40 4.34 -10.32
CA LEU A 109 14.36 4.35 -9.29
C LEU A 109 13.37 5.48 -9.59
N LEU A 110 12.08 5.15 -9.67
CA LEU A 110 11.01 6.12 -9.80
C LEU A 110 10.11 6.14 -8.57
N THR A 111 9.55 7.32 -8.31
CA THR A 111 8.47 7.45 -7.34
C THR A 111 7.11 7.46 -8.02
N GLU A 112 6.11 6.94 -7.32
CA GLU A 112 4.70 7.04 -7.69
C GLU A 112 3.83 7.47 -6.50
N ALA A 113 2.61 7.94 -6.81
CA ALA A 113 1.58 8.21 -5.82
C ALA A 113 0.95 6.91 -5.28
N LEU A 114 0.49 6.89 -4.03
CA LEU A 114 -0.01 5.69 -3.36
C LEU A 114 -1.14 4.92 -4.07
N LEU A 115 -2.03 5.63 -4.77
CA LEU A 115 -3.20 5.07 -5.45
C LEU A 115 -3.04 5.17 -6.98
N ASN A 116 -1.81 4.99 -7.47
CA ASN A 116 -1.55 4.95 -8.90
C ASN A 116 -2.27 3.73 -9.51
N PRO A 117 -3.06 3.90 -10.60
CA PRO A 117 -3.68 2.78 -11.28
C PRO A 117 -2.64 1.75 -11.73
N LEU A 118 -2.95 0.45 -11.60
CA LEU A 118 -2.02 -0.62 -11.98
C LEU A 118 -1.53 -0.46 -13.43
N ARG A 119 -2.45 -0.19 -14.36
CA ARG A 119 -2.14 0.11 -15.77
C ARG A 119 -1.14 1.24 -15.96
N ASN A 120 -1.16 2.27 -15.11
CA ASN A 120 -0.22 3.37 -15.19
C ASN A 120 1.19 2.93 -14.77
N ARG A 121 1.28 2.06 -13.77
CA ARG A 121 2.55 1.47 -13.33
C ARG A 121 3.13 0.53 -14.41
N GLU A 122 2.29 -0.26 -15.10
CA GLU A 122 2.71 -1.04 -16.28
C GLU A 122 3.19 -0.12 -17.40
N LYS A 123 2.46 0.96 -17.71
CA LYS A 123 2.84 1.87 -18.80
C LYS A 123 4.15 2.60 -18.53
N MET A 124 4.39 3.03 -17.28
CA MET A 124 5.68 3.56 -16.84
C MET A 124 6.81 2.54 -17.05
N THR A 125 6.58 1.29 -16.65
CA THR A 125 7.54 0.18 -16.79
C THR A 125 7.85 -0.09 -18.26
N GLN A 126 6.82 -0.11 -19.09
CA GLN A 126 6.92 -0.29 -20.53
C GLN A 126 7.79 0.81 -21.16
N ILE A 127 7.53 2.08 -20.86
CA ILE A 127 8.29 3.20 -21.44
C ILE A 127 9.78 3.11 -21.06
N LEU A 128 10.10 2.79 -19.80
CA LEU A 128 11.49 2.71 -19.35
C LEU A 128 12.27 1.59 -20.02
N PHE A 129 11.68 0.40 -20.17
CA PHE A 129 12.37 -0.73 -20.77
C PHE A 129 12.32 -0.75 -22.31
N GLU A 130 11.23 -0.31 -22.92
CA GLU A 130 11.04 -0.36 -24.37
C GLU A 130 11.53 0.90 -25.09
N HIS A 131 11.38 2.09 -24.51
CA HIS A 131 11.83 3.34 -25.15
C HIS A 131 13.18 3.82 -24.63
N PHE A 132 13.39 3.79 -23.30
CA PHE A 132 14.65 4.25 -22.70
C PHE A 132 15.68 3.13 -22.50
N HIS A 133 15.30 1.88 -22.73
CA HIS A 133 16.17 0.70 -22.65
C HIS A 133 16.97 0.59 -21.33
N VAL A 134 16.37 1.01 -20.21
CA VAL A 134 17.06 0.96 -18.92
C VAL A 134 17.43 -0.48 -18.54
N PRO A 135 18.59 -0.72 -17.91
CA PRO A 135 19.03 -2.07 -17.56
C PRO A 135 18.23 -2.67 -16.41
N ALA A 136 17.74 -1.83 -15.50
CA ALA A 136 16.85 -2.21 -14.40
C ALA A 136 16.05 -1.00 -13.89
N MET A 137 14.94 -1.26 -13.23
CA MET A 137 14.15 -0.22 -12.57
C MET A 137 13.54 -0.67 -11.25
N TYR A 138 13.18 0.30 -10.42
CA TYR A 138 12.40 0.09 -9.21
C TYR A 138 11.37 1.20 -9.03
N VAL A 139 10.18 0.87 -8.54
CA VAL A 139 9.10 1.85 -8.29
C VAL A 139 8.71 1.82 -6.82
N SER A 140 8.90 2.95 -6.14
CA SER A 140 8.60 3.14 -4.73
C SER A 140 7.56 4.25 -4.52
N THR A 141 6.89 4.24 -3.37
CA THR A 141 5.98 5.32 -3.00
C THR A 141 6.76 6.46 -2.33
N GLN A 142 6.38 7.71 -2.61
CA GLN A 142 7.09 8.90 -2.12
C GLN A 142 7.22 8.95 -0.59
N SER A 143 6.22 8.43 0.11
CA SER A 143 6.08 8.58 1.56
C SER A 143 6.92 7.57 2.34
N ILE A 144 7.12 6.36 1.81
CA ILE A 144 8.09 5.40 2.36
C ILE A 144 9.49 5.97 2.26
N LEU A 145 9.85 6.50 1.09
CA LEU A 145 11.15 7.14 0.89
C LEU A 145 11.33 8.36 1.79
N SER A 146 10.30 9.20 1.95
CA SER A 146 10.35 10.34 2.85
C SER A 146 10.63 9.95 4.30
N LEU A 147 10.15 8.79 4.76
CA LEU A 147 10.47 8.30 6.10
C LEU A 147 11.92 7.82 6.22
N TYR A 148 12.47 7.18 5.17
CA TYR A 148 13.88 6.80 5.10
C TYR A 148 14.83 8.01 5.13
N PHE A 149 14.41 9.15 4.58
CA PHE A 149 15.15 10.40 4.72
C PHE A 149 15.38 10.80 6.19
N LEU A 150 14.49 10.41 7.12
CA LEU A 150 14.70 10.62 8.56
C LEU A 150 15.50 9.51 9.26
N GLY A 151 15.94 8.48 8.53
CA GLY A 151 16.55 7.28 9.12
C GLY A 151 15.57 6.51 10.01
N ARG A 152 14.28 6.52 9.69
CA ARG A 152 13.23 5.84 10.46
C ARG A 152 12.47 4.84 9.59
N THR A 153 11.95 3.81 10.23
CA THR A 153 11.08 2.80 9.64
C THR A 153 9.66 2.86 10.19
N CYS A 154 9.43 3.59 11.29
CA CYS A 154 8.13 3.80 11.91
C CYS A 154 7.83 5.29 12.08
N GLY A 155 6.62 5.72 11.72
CA GLY A 155 6.15 7.10 11.80
C GLY A 155 4.92 7.34 10.94
N ILE A 156 4.31 8.52 11.06
CA ILE A 156 3.21 8.93 10.18
C ILE A 156 3.68 10.08 9.30
N VAL A 157 3.52 9.91 7.99
CA VAL A 157 3.95 10.89 6.98
C VAL A 157 2.75 11.70 6.51
N VAL A 158 2.86 13.02 6.57
CA VAL A 158 1.91 13.99 6.02
C VAL A 158 2.56 14.64 4.82
N GLU A 159 2.19 14.20 3.63
CA GLU A 159 2.76 14.65 2.37
C GLU A 159 1.78 15.58 1.66
N SER A 160 2.15 16.85 1.49
CA SER A 160 1.31 17.84 0.77
C SER A 160 2.08 18.41 -0.43
N GLY A 161 1.78 17.85 -1.60
CA GLY A 161 2.38 18.21 -2.89
C GLY A 161 1.55 19.19 -3.71
N ASP A 162 1.82 19.26 -5.01
CA ASP A 162 1.07 20.15 -5.92
C ASP A 162 -0.33 19.63 -6.26
N GLY A 163 -0.49 18.31 -6.43
CA GLY A 163 -1.77 17.72 -6.83
C GLY A 163 -2.59 17.07 -5.70
N VAL A 164 -1.95 16.66 -4.61
CA VAL A 164 -2.59 15.84 -3.58
C VAL A 164 -1.94 16.04 -2.22
N THR A 165 -2.73 15.86 -1.17
CA THR A 165 -2.27 15.73 0.22
C THR A 165 -2.60 14.33 0.75
N GLN A 166 -1.63 13.64 1.34
CA GLN A 166 -1.77 12.27 1.82
C GLN A 166 -1.23 12.13 3.24
N ILE A 167 -1.86 11.23 4.01
CA ILE A 167 -1.46 10.92 5.39
C ILE A 167 -1.33 9.42 5.53
N ILE A 168 -0.13 8.99 5.88
CA ILE A 168 0.31 7.61 5.66
C ILE A 168 1.03 7.14 6.91
N PRO A 169 0.36 6.38 7.78
CA PRO A 169 1.00 5.69 8.89
C PRO A 169 1.84 4.53 8.35
N ILE A 170 3.09 4.45 8.80
CA ILE A 170 4.07 3.45 8.40
C ILE A 170 4.65 2.84 9.68
N ASP A 171 4.63 1.52 9.76
CA ASP A 171 5.23 0.74 10.84
C ASP A 171 6.21 -0.27 10.26
N GLU A 172 7.44 -0.27 10.78
CA GLU A 172 8.56 -1.10 10.30
C GLU A 172 8.75 -1.16 8.76
N GLY A 173 8.47 -0.06 8.07
CA GLY A 173 8.56 0.04 6.60
C GLY A 173 7.30 -0.40 5.84
N TYR A 174 6.27 -0.89 6.55
CA TYR A 174 4.98 -1.25 6.00
C TYR A 174 3.94 -0.17 6.24
N ARG A 175 3.16 0.15 5.22
CA ARG A 175 2.05 1.10 5.31
C ARG A 175 0.84 0.45 6.00
N ILE A 176 0.21 1.16 6.93
CA ILE A 176 -1.09 0.79 7.50
C ILE A 176 -2.18 1.37 6.58
N THR A 177 -2.36 0.69 5.46
CA THR A 177 -3.41 0.81 4.43
C THR A 177 -4.78 1.28 4.92
N ASN A 178 -5.41 0.59 5.88
CA ASN A 178 -6.74 0.96 6.40
C ASN A 178 -6.77 2.33 7.11
N ALA A 179 -5.60 2.82 7.53
CA ALA A 179 -5.41 4.11 8.18
C ALA A 179 -4.86 5.19 7.23
N VAL A 180 -4.64 4.89 5.94
CA VAL A 180 -4.27 5.90 4.95
C VAL A 180 -5.43 6.87 4.71
N SER A 181 -5.13 8.15 4.70
CA SER A 181 -6.07 9.22 4.32
C SER A 181 -5.54 9.97 3.11
N ARG A 182 -6.42 10.28 2.15
CA ARG A 182 -6.13 11.07 0.97
C ARG A 182 -7.07 12.26 0.92
N LEU A 183 -6.51 13.41 0.57
CA LEU A 183 -7.22 14.65 0.31
C LEU A 183 -6.79 15.14 -1.07
N ASP A 184 -7.72 15.20 -2.03
CA ASP A 184 -7.50 15.77 -3.36
C ASP A 184 -7.52 17.31 -3.29
N LEU A 185 -6.58 17.81 -2.48
CA LEU A 185 -6.28 19.22 -2.27
C LEU A 185 -4.76 19.36 -2.22
N GLY A 186 -4.20 20.04 -3.21
CA GLY A 186 -2.77 20.29 -3.31
C GLY A 186 -2.43 21.75 -3.59
N GLY A 187 -1.15 21.98 -3.91
CA GLY A 187 -0.63 23.30 -4.25
C GLY A 187 -1.33 23.96 -5.45
N ARG A 188 -1.79 23.18 -6.44
CA ARG A 188 -2.50 23.66 -7.62
C ARG A 188 -3.87 24.23 -7.27
N ASP A 189 -4.59 23.56 -6.39
CA ASP A 189 -5.88 24.02 -5.86
C ASP A 189 -5.72 25.29 -5.03
N LEU A 190 -4.66 25.38 -4.22
CA LEU A 190 -4.33 26.61 -3.49
C LEU A 190 -3.99 27.77 -4.43
N THR A 191 -3.25 27.51 -5.51
CA THR A 191 -2.98 28.52 -6.55
C THR A 191 -4.30 28.98 -7.20
N ASN A 192 -5.18 28.05 -7.56
CA ASN A 192 -6.50 28.37 -8.14
C ASN A 192 -7.40 29.13 -7.16
N TRP A 193 -7.32 28.81 -5.86
CA TRP A 193 -8.01 29.53 -4.82
C TRP A 193 -7.48 30.97 -4.69
N LEU A 194 -6.16 31.15 -4.72
CA LEU A 194 -5.54 32.47 -4.69
C LEU A 194 -5.92 33.31 -5.92
N VAL A 195 -6.06 32.70 -7.11
CA VAL A 195 -6.61 33.40 -8.29
C VAL A 195 -8.00 33.97 -8.00
N ARG A 196 -8.90 33.18 -7.37
CA ARG A 196 -10.24 33.65 -7.01
C ARG A 196 -10.19 34.79 -5.98
N LEU A 197 -9.33 34.67 -4.97
CA LEU A 197 -9.15 35.71 -3.95
C LEU A 197 -8.61 37.02 -4.55
N LEU A 198 -7.67 36.95 -5.50
CA LEU A 198 -7.15 38.13 -6.19
C LEU A 198 -8.19 38.74 -7.14
N ALA A 199 -9.07 37.92 -7.73
CA ALA A 199 -10.19 38.39 -8.54
C ALA A 199 -11.23 39.16 -7.72
N GLU A 200 -11.46 38.82 -6.45
CA GLU A 200 -12.29 39.61 -5.52
C GLU A 200 -11.78 41.06 -5.37
N ARG A 201 -10.48 41.30 -5.61
CA ARG A 201 -9.85 42.64 -5.62
C ARG A 201 -9.74 43.29 -7.00
N GLY A 202 -10.23 42.63 -8.05
CA GLY A 202 -10.19 43.13 -9.42
C GLY A 202 -8.94 42.75 -10.22
N TYR A 203 -8.08 41.85 -9.72
CA TYR A 203 -6.97 41.31 -10.51
C TYR A 203 -7.40 40.01 -11.23
N SER A 204 -7.24 39.95 -12.54
CA SER A 204 -7.65 38.79 -13.34
C SER A 204 -6.43 38.02 -13.86
N PHE A 205 -6.42 36.71 -13.64
CA PHE A 205 -5.42 35.78 -14.14
C PHE A 205 -6.16 34.59 -14.77
N ALA A 206 -6.22 34.53 -16.10
CA ALA A 206 -7.06 33.56 -16.82
C ALA A 206 -6.25 32.38 -17.39
N THR A 207 -5.08 32.68 -17.97
CA THR A 207 -4.26 31.71 -18.70
C THR A 207 -3.40 30.85 -17.76
N VAL A 208 -2.93 29.69 -18.25
CA VAL A 208 -2.03 28.82 -17.47
C VAL A 208 -0.73 29.54 -17.11
N ALA A 209 -0.18 30.34 -18.04
CA ALA A 209 1.03 31.14 -17.78
C ALA A 209 0.81 32.19 -16.68
N GLU A 210 -0.37 32.83 -16.63
CA GLU A 210 -0.73 33.76 -15.56
C GLU A 210 -0.91 33.07 -14.21
N ARG A 211 -1.43 31.83 -14.19
CA ARG A 211 -1.54 31.04 -12.95
C ARG A 211 -0.18 30.71 -12.35
N GLU A 212 0.85 30.56 -13.17
CA GLU A 212 2.22 30.37 -12.69
C GLU A 212 2.78 31.62 -11.99
N ILE A 213 2.34 32.83 -12.38
CA ILE A 213 2.63 34.07 -11.63
C ILE A 213 1.97 34.00 -10.24
N VAL A 214 0.72 33.54 -10.20
CA VAL A 214 0.00 33.38 -8.92
C VAL A 214 0.63 32.29 -8.05
N ARG A 215 1.21 31.23 -8.64
CA ARG A 215 2.01 30.25 -7.91
C ARG A 215 3.25 30.88 -7.28
N ASP A 216 3.97 31.75 -8.00
CA ASP A 216 5.12 32.48 -7.45
C ASP A 216 4.72 33.41 -6.30
N ILE A 217 3.59 34.12 -6.45
CA ILE A 217 2.99 34.93 -5.39
C ILE A 217 2.69 34.06 -4.16
N LYS A 218 2.06 32.90 -4.37
CA LYS A 218 1.75 31.93 -3.30
C LYS A 218 3.02 31.55 -2.55
N GLU A 219 4.04 31.10 -3.26
CA GLU A 219 5.29 30.61 -2.66
C GLU A 219 6.07 31.69 -1.91
N LYS A 220 6.08 32.95 -2.39
CA LYS A 220 6.85 34.05 -1.77
C LYS A 220 6.12 34.80 -0.68
N HIS A 221 4.79 34.95 -0.77
CA HIS A 221 4.05 35.88 0.08
C HIS A 221 3.06 35.23 1.03
N THR A 222 2.69 33.96 0.86
CA THR A 222 1.72 33.32 1.76
C THR A 222 2.35 32.82 3.06
N TYR A 223 1.53 32.69 4.10
CA TYR A 223 1.90 32.12 5.39
C TYR A 223 0.67 31.53 6.08
N VAL A 224 0.87 30.51 6.91
CA VAL A 224 -0.17 29.92 7.75
C VAL A 224 -0.27 30.69 9.06
N ALA A 225 -1.45 31.28 9.33
CA ALA A 225 -1.74 31.93 10.60
C ALA A 225 -1.84 30.89 11.74
N LEU A 226 -1.37 31.24 12.94
CA LEU A 226 -1.49 30.36 14.12
C LEU A 226 -2.92 30.33 14.68
N ASP A 227 -3.65 31.42 14.50
CA ASP A 227 -5.07 31.59 14.82
C ASP A 227 -5.70 32.40 13.69
N PHE A 228 -6.53 31.76 12.89
CA PHE A 228 -7.06 32.36 11.66
C PHE A 228 -8.01 33.54 11.96
N GLU A 229 -8.89 33.40 12.93
CA GLU A 229 -9.88 34.42 13.28
C GLU A 229 -9.21 35.67 13.87
N GLN A 230 -8.20 35.46 14.72
CA GLN A 230 -7.42 36.57 15.27
C GLN A 230 -6.62 37.30 14.18
N GLU A 231 -6.05 36.56 13.22
CA GLU A 231 -5.30 37.16 12.10
C GLU A 231 -6.25 37.95 11.17
N MET A 232 -7.45 37.45 10.90
CA MET A 232 -8.50 38.17 10.16
C MET A 232 -8.89 39.48 10.85
N ALA A 233 -9.03 39.49 12.17
CA ALA A 233 -9.30 40.71 12.93
C ALA A 233 -8.13 41.72 12.84
N THR A 234 -6.90 41.23 12.91
CA THR A 234 -5.68 42.06 12.81
C THR A 234 -5.51 42.67 11.42
N ALA A 235 -5.82 41.92 10.37
CA ALA A 235 -5.73 42.36 8.97
C ALA A 235 -6.58 43.60 8.67
N LYS A 236 -7.71 43.79 9.37
CA LYS A 236 -8.57 44.98 9.20
C LYS A 236 -7.88 46.29 9.59
N HIS A 237 -6.90 46.23 10.50
CA HIS A 237 -6.28 47.42 11.10
C HIS A 237 -4.77 47.54 10.83
N SER A 238 -4.10 46.45 10.48
CA SER A 238 -2.64 46.40 10.33
C SER A 238 -2.20 46.57 8.87
N LYS A 239 -1.37 47.58 8.60
CA LYS A 239 -0.67 47.71 7.30
C LYS A 239 0.47 46.70 7.13
N LYS A 240 0.90 45.99 8.18
CA LYS A 240 2.03 45.03 8.11
C LYS A 240 1.72 43.79 7.29
N ILE A 241 0.43 43.45 7.15
CA ILE A 241 -0.02 42.28 6.39
C ILE A 241 0.02 42.56 4.88
N LYS A 242 -0.19 43.82 4.47
CA LYS A 242 -0.08 44.24 3.07
C LYS A 242 1.35 44.08 2.57
N GLN A 243 1.47 43.48 1.40
CA GLN A 243 2.70 43.37 0.63
C GLN A 243 2.42 43.74 -0.80
N SER A 244 3.42 44.28 -1.48
CA SER A 244 3.34 44.52 -2.91
C SER A 244 4.15 43.49 -3.69
N TYR A 245 3.71 43.23 -4.92
CA TYR A 245 4.35 42.30 -5.85
C TYR A 245 4.39 42.95 -7.24
N HIS A 246 5.54 42.90 -7.89
CA HIS A 246 5.71 43.40 -9.25
C HIS A 246 5.42 42.28 -10.26
N LEU A 247 4.40 42.50 -11.08
CA LEU A 247 4.09 41.65 -12.21
C LEU A 247 5.16 41.76 -13.31
N PRO A 248 5.27 40.77 -14.20
CA PRO A 248 6.25 40.82 -15.29
C PRO A 248 6.06 41.97 -16.29
N ASP A 249 4.92 42.67 -16.30
CA ASP A 249 4.68 43.87 -17.11
C ASP A 249 5.09 45.17 -16.38
N GLY A 250 5.59 45.05 -15.14
CA GLY A 250 5.93 46.18 -14.29
C GLY A 250 4.76 46.72 -13.46
N GLN A 251 3.54 46.20 -13.62
CA GLN A 251 2.42 46.59 -12.78
C GLN A 251 2.63 46.08 -11.35
N GLU A 252 2.42 46.93 -10.36
CA GLU A 252 2.46 46.55 -8.94
C GLU A 252 1.06 46.18 -8.46
N ILE A 253 0.92 45.00 -7.86
CA ILE A 253 -0.32 44.55 -7.21
C ILE A 253 -0.14 44.49 -5.70
N THR A 254 -1.21 44.71 -4.95
CA THR A 254 -1.20 44.64 -3.48
C THR A 254 -1.92 43.39 -2.99
N ILE A 255 -1.19 42.57 -2.22
CA ILE A 255 -1.66 41.31 -1.61
C ILE A 255 -1.72 41.53 -0.10
N ASP A 256 -2.80 41.10 0.56
CA ASP A 256 -3.13 41.46 1.94
C ASP A 256 -3.59 40.21 2.71
N ASN A 257 -4.88 40.09 3.08
CA ASN A 257 -5.37 38.95 3.83
C ASN A 257 -5.40 37.65 3.02
N GLU A 258 -5.27 37.73 1.69
CA GLU A 258 -5.14 36.58 0.80
C GLU A 258 -3.90 35.74 1.15
N ARG A 259 -2.87 36.37 1.75
CA ARG A 259 -1.62 35.73 2.16
C ARG A 259 -1.83 34.58 3.15
N PHE A 260 -2.80 34.70 4.06
CA PHE A 260 -3.10 33.65 5.04
C PHE A 260 -4.47 32.99 4.83
N ARG A 261 -5.40 33.63 4.12
CA ARG A 261 -6.65 32.98 3.65
C ARG A 261 -6.42 31.89 2.61
N CYS A 262 -5.39 32.02 1.78
CA CYS A 262 -5.06 31.01 0.79
C CYS A 262 -4.70 29.66 1.44
N PRO A 263 -3.64 29.57 2.27
CA PRO A 263 -3.25 28.29 2.87
C PRO A 263 -4.22 27.77 3.94
N GLU A 264 -5.13 28.59 4.48
CA GLU A 264 -6.17 28.14 5.42
C GLU A 264 -7.06 27.05 4.77
N ALA A 265 -7.21 27.01 3.45
CA ALA A 265 -7.96 25.97 2.76
C ALA A 265 -7.45 24.54 3.06
N LEU A 266 -6.17 24.34 3.40
CA LEU A 266 -5.65 23.02 3.84
C LEU A 266 -6.19 22.59 5.21
N PHE A 267 -6.47 23.56 6.07
CA PHE A 267 -7.02 23.34 7.42
C PHE A 267 -8.55 23.38 7.39
N GLN A 268 -9.14 24.11 6.44
CA GLN A 268 -10.57 24.27 6.25
C GLN A 268 -10.97 24.13 4.76
N PRO A 269 -11.01 22.90 4.21
CA PRO A 269 -11.35 22.68 2.79
C PRO A 269 -12.71 23.26 2.37
N ARG A 270 -13.63 23.45 3.32
CA ARG A 270 -14.93 24.11 3.10
C ARG A 270 -14.83 25.49 2.48
N MET A 271 -13.73 26.21 2.70
CA MET A 271 -13.50 27.54 2.12
C MET A 271 -13.47 27.54 0.59
N ILE A 272 -13.08 26.42 -0.02
CA ILE A 272 -13.03 26.24 -1.48
C ILE A 272 -14.18 25.37 -2.02
N GLY A 273 -15.17 25.07 -1.18
CA GLY A 273 -16.35 24.26 -1.53
C GLY A 273 -16.16 22.75 -1.36
N GLN A 274 -15.06 22.31 -0.75
CA GLN A 274 -14.79 20.89 -0.44
C GLN A 274 -15.41 20.50 0.92
N GLN A 275 -16.03 19.32 1.03
CA GLN A 275 -16.71 18.85 2.26
C GLN A 275 -15.80 18.01 3.17
N GLU A 276 -14.60 17.72 2.70
CA GLU A 276 -13.58 16.93 3.35
C GLU A 276 -13.06 17.59 4.64
N LEU A 277 -12.49 16.76 5.51
CA LEU A 277 -11.84 17.21 6.73
C LEU A 277 -10.52 17.94 6.43
N GLY A 278 -10.16 18.89 7.29
CA GLY A 278 -8.85 19.53 7.26
C GLY A 278 -7.70 18.56 7.52
N ILE A 279 -6.49 18.96 7.14
CA ILE A 279 -5.30 18.12 7.24
C ILE A 279 -5.02 17.61 8.67
N VAL A 280 -5.34 18.41 9.69
CA VAL A 280 -5.13 18.06 11.11
C VAL A 280 -6.17 17.04 11.59
N GLU A 281 -7.44 17.23 11.23
CA GLU A 281 -8.51 16.27 11.51
C GLU A 281 -8.26 14.94 10.81
N LEU A 282 -7.82 14.96 9.54
CA LEU A 282 -7.45 13.77 8.79
C LEU A 282 -6.27 13.05 9.44
N LEU A 283 -5.27 13.78 9.92
CA LEU A 283 -4.12 13.23 10.63
C LEU A 283 -4.54 12.50 11.90
N HIS A 284 -5.33 13.17 12.74
CA HIS A 284 -5.83 12.58 13.96
C HIS A 284 -6.72 11.35 13.68
N SER A 285 -7.60 11.43 12.68
CA SER A 285 -8.44 10.29 12.26
C SER A 285 -7.61 9.09 11.80
N SER A 286 -6.55 9.33 11.01
CA SER A 286 -5.61 8.30 10.56
C SER A 286 -4.93 7.61 11.74
N ILE A 287 -4.40 8.36 12.71
CA ILE A 287 -3.79 7.78 13.92
C ILE A 287 -4.80 6.98 14.74
N MET A 288 -6.05 7.44 14.83
CA MET A 288 -7.11 6.73 15.58
C MET A 288 -7.56 5.42 14.92
N LYS A 289 -7.38 5.26 13.60
CA LYS A 289 -7.59 3.99 12.89
C LYS A 289 -6.46 2.97 13.14
N CYS A 290 -5.30 3.43 13.60
CA CYS A 290 -4.17 2.56 13.93
C CYS A 290 -4.35 1.88 15.29
N GLU A 291 -3.64 0.77 15.49
CA GLU A 291 -3.56 0.04 16.76
C GLU A 291 -3.10 0.94 17.91
N VAL A 292 -3.62 0.69 19.12
CA VAL A 292 -3.42 1.54 20.29
C VAL A 292 -1.94 1.72 20.64
N ASP A 293 -1.16 0.65 20.52
CA ASP A 293 0.27 0.60 20.85
C ASP A 293 1.11 1.51 19.94
N LEU A 294 0.71 1.66 18.67
CA LEU A 294 1.43 2.49 17.69
C LEU A 294 1.11 3.97 17.80
N ARG A 295 -0.03 4.35 18.39
CA ARG A 295 -0.50 5.75 18.40
C ARG A 295 0.48 6.70 19.05
N SER A 296 1.10 6.29 20.15
CA SER A 296 2.10 7.11 20.86
C SER A 296 3.33 7.38 19.98
N THR A 297 3.78 6.37 19.22
CA THR A 297 4.87 6.49 18.26
C THR A 297 4.51 7.43 17.12
N PHE A 298 3.29 7.33 16.57
CA PHE A 298 2.81 8.21 15.51
C PHE A 298 2.63 9.65 15.95
N TYR A 299 2.09 9.91 17.15
CA TYR A 299 2.03 11.29 17.67
C TYR A 299 3.42 11.91 17.86
N TYR A 300 4.42 11.10 18.22
CA TYR A 300 5.80 11.56 18.41
C TYR A 300 6.61 11.65 17.11
N THR A 301 6.12 11.10 16.01
CA THR A 301 6.85 11.05 14.73
C THR A 301 5.90 11.39 13.58
N ILE A 302 5.38 12.63 13.61
CA ILE A 302 4.63 13.20 12.49
C ILE A 302 5.61 13.87 11.54
N LEU A 303 6.00 13.19 10.48
CA LEU A 303 6.85 13.75 9.44
C LEU A 303 5.99 14.55 8.45
N VAL A 304 6.32 15.81 8.22
CA VAL A 304 5.68 16.62 7.17
C VAL A 304 6.60 16.77 5.96
N CYS A 305 6.06 16.54 4.77
CA CYS A 305 6.82 16.52 3.51
C CYS A 305 6.06 17.21 2.38
N GLY A 306 6.79 17.60 1.33
CA GLY A 306 6.22 18.22 0.14
C GLY A 306 6.13 19.74 0.19
N GLY A 307 5.89 20.35 -0.97
CA GLY A 307 6.05 21.79 -1.20
C GLY A 307 5.17 22.68 -0.33
N ASN A 308 3.89 22.32 -0.11
CA ASN A 308 2.99 23.15 0.69
C ASN A 308 3.37 23.21 2.18
N THR A 309 4.10 22.20 2.67
CA THR A 309 4.58 22.18 4.06
C THR A 309 5.71 23.18 4.30
N MET A 310 6.24 23.80 3.24
CA MET A 310 7.23 24.88 3.31
C MET A 310 6.62 26.24 3.61
N ILE A 311 5.28 26.37 3.54
CA ILE A 311 4.61 27.64 3.83
C ILE A 311 4.93 28.04 5.30
N PRO A 312 5.44 29.27 5.54
CA PRO A 312 5.80 29.71 6.88
C PRO A 312 4.64 29.57 7.86
N GLY A 313 4.90 29.05 9.06
CA GLY A 313 3.88 28.84 10.09
C GLY A 313 3.17 27.48 10.04
N PHE A 314 3.31 26.70 8.96
CA PHE A 314 2.64 25.40 8.80
C PHE A 314 2.93 24.43 9.94
N ILE A 315 4.21 24.24 10.29
CA ILE A 315 4.65 23.38 11.40
C ILE A 315 4.02 23.83 12.72
N ASN A 316 4.10 25.12 13.02
CA ASN A 316 3.62 25.68 14.29
C ASN A 316 2.10 25.52 14.44
N ARG A 317 1.35 25.76 13.37
CA ARG A 317 -0.10 25.58 13.35
C ARG A 317 -0.47 24.11 13.54
N MET A 318 0.12 23.21 12.76
CA MET A 318 -0.13 21.76 12.89
C MET A 318 0.24 21.24 14.28
N GLN A 319 1.37 21.68 14.84
CA GLN A 319 1.81 21.31 16.18
C GLN A 319 0.85 21.81 17.27
N LYS A 320 0.33 23.04 17.16
CA LYS A 320 -0.65 23.63 18.08
C LYS A 320 -1.97 22.87 18.03
N GLU A 321 -2.54 22.67 16.85
CA GLU A 321 -3.85 22.03 16.72
C GLU A 321 -3.80 20.53 17.06
N MET A 322 -2.75 19.81 16.65
CA MET A 322 -2.60 18.41 17.04
C MET A 322 -2.46 18.26 18.56
N ARG A 323 -1.72 19.14 19.25
CA ARG A 323 -1.65 19.12 20.72
C ARG A 323 -3.01 19.37 21.37
N ALA A 324 -3.85 20.21 20.78
CA ALA A 324 -5.18 20.49 21.32
C ALA A 324 -6.16 19.32 21.17
N LYS A 325 -5.93 18.42 20.20
CA LYS A 325 -6.77 17.23 19.96
C LYS A 325 -6.38 16.01 20.79
N VAL A 326 -5.18 15.99 21.35
CA VAL A 326 -4.61 14.81 22.01
C VAL A 326 -4.60 15.01 23.52
N ALA A 327 -4.81 13.93 24.27
CA ALA A 327 -4.71 13.94 25.73
C ALA A 327 -3.34 14.47 26.20
N SER A 328 -3.34 15.20 27.32
CA SER A 328 -2.19 15.99 27.80
C SER A 328 -0.96 15.17 28.19
N ASP A 329 -1.13 13.87 28.43
CA ASP A 329 -0.07 12.92 28.74
C ASP A 329 0.75 12.49 27.49
N LYS A 330 0.19 12.63 26.28
CA LYS A 330 0.87 12.22 25.05
C LYS A 330 1.75 13.33 24.49
N LYS A 331 2.97 12.96 24.09
CA LYS A 331 3.91 13.88 23.45
C LYS A 331 3.66 13.94 21.94
N VAL A 332 3.18 15.09 21.46
CA VAL A 332 3.03 15.37 20.03
C VAL A 332 4.28 16.07 19.50
N ARG A 333 4.87 15.56 18.41
CA ARG A 333 6.01 16.16 17.71
C ARG A 333 5.82 16.11 16.20
N VAL A 334 5.67 17.28 15.61
CA VAL A 334 5.73 17.51 14.16
C VAL A 334 7.19 17.77 13.79
N VAL A 335 7.74 16.93 12.91
CA VAL A 335 9.15 16.96 12.54
C VAL A 335 9.39 18.02 11.47
N ASP A 336 10.14 19.05 11.83
CA ASP A 336 10.63 20.07 10.91
C ASP A 336 12.03 19.68 10.42
N ALA A 337 12.08 18.88 9.35
CA ALA A 337 13.34 18.44 8.78
C ALA A 337 13.83 19.42 7.69
N PRO A 338 15.10 19.86 7.72
CA PRO A 338 15.70 20.64 6.64
C PRO A 338 15.64 19.87 5.32
N GLY A 339 15.19 20.52 4.25
CA GLY A 339 15.07 19.86 2.95
C GLY A 339 13.85 18.95 2.78
N ARG A 340 12.83 19.02 3.67
CA ARG A 340 11.58 18.22 3.56
C ARG A 340 10.81 18.41 2.23
N GLN A 341 11.10 19.44 1.46
CA GLN A 341 10.57 19.59 0.10
C GLN A 341 11.19 18.63 -0.93
N TYR A 342 12.27 17.93 -0.55
CA TYR A 342 13.02 16.95 -1.33
C TYR A 342 13.08 15.57 -0.64
N SER A 343 12.35 15.36 0.46
CA SER A 343 12.45 14.17 1.32
C SER A 343 12.29 12.85 0.55
N ALA A 344 11.32 12.76 -0.35
CA ALA A 344 11.08 11.55 -1.15
C ALA A 344 12.28 11.25 -2.06
N TRP A 345 12.86 12.29 -2.68
CA TRP A 345 14.02 12.14 -3.54
C TRP A 345 15.28 11.77 -2.75
N ILE A 346 15.56 12.45 -1.63
CA ILE A 346 16.73 12.15 -0.78
C ILE A 346 16.59 10.74 -0.19
N GLY A 347 15.40 10.37 0.27
CA GLY A 347 15.11 9.01 0.71
C GLY A 347 15.32 7.97 -0.37
N GLY A 348 14.95 8.29 -1.62
CA GLY A 348 15.23 7.47 -2.80
C GLY A 348 16.73 7.35 -3.10
N SER A 349 17.48 8.45 -2.96
CA SER A 349 18.95 8.48 -3.12
C SER A 349 19.65 7.58 -2.11
N ILE A 350 19.24 7.65 -0.84
CA ILE A 350 19.71 6.77 0.23
C ILE A 350 19.32 5.31 -0.09
N PHE A 351 18.05 5.08 -0.39
CA PHE A 351 17.50 3.74 -0.64
C PHE A 351 18.20 3.03 -1.82
N ALA A 352 18.37 3.73 -2.94
CA ALA A 352 19.03 3.18 -4.13
C ALA A 352 20.53 2.93 -3.93
N SER A 353 21.15 3.55 -2.93
CA SER A 353 22.58 3.36 -2.62
C SER A 353 22.87 2.15 -1.73
N ILE A 354 21.85 1.53 -1.15
CA ILE A 354 22.01 0.40 -0.24
C ILE A 354 22.11 -0.91 -1.04
N SER A 355 23.21 -1.65 -0.88
CA SER A 355 23.48 -2.91 -1.60
C SER A 355 22.42 -3.99 -1.36
N ALA A 356 21.86 -4.07 -0.14
CA ALA A 356 20.81 -5.02 0.22
C ALA A 356 19.53 -4.87 -0.63
N PHE A 357 19.31 -3.71 -1.27
CA PHE A 357 18.15 -3.48 -2.11
C PHE A 357 18.38 -3.76 -3.59
N GLN A 358 19.59 -4.18 -4.02
CA GLN A 358 19.86 -4.56 -5.41
C GLN A 358 18.95 -5.71 -5.89
N SER A 359 18.61 -6.65 -5.01
CA SER A 359 17.70 -7.76 -5.33
C SER A 359 16.22 -7.37 -5.46
N ALA A 360 15.85 -6.12 -5.16
CA ALA A 360 14.48 -5.63 -5.30
C ALA A 360 14.23 -5.00 -6.69
N TRP A 361 15.29 -4.74 -7.46
CA TRP A 361 15.19 -4.16 -8.79
C TRP A 361 14.64 -5.17 -9.78
N ILE A 362 13.82 -4.67 -10.70
CA ILE A 362 13.35 -5.43 -11.85
C ILE A 362 14.38 -5.24 -12.95
N SER A 363 14.97 -6.33 -13.42
CA SER A 363 15.93 -6.31 -14.53
C SER A 363 15.23 -6.29 -15.89
N LYS A 364 15.96 -5.84 -16.92
CA LYS A 364 15.49 -5.95 -18.31
C LYS A 364 15.19 -7.40 -18.71
N GLN A 365 15.98 -8.36 -18.23
CA GLN A 365 15.73 -9.78 -18.46
C GLN A 365 14.38 -10.23 -17.90
N GLU A 366 14.07 -9.91 -16.64
CA GLU A 366 12.76 -10.24 -16.05
C GLU A 366 11.62 -9.55 -16.80
N TYR A 367 11.83 -8.31 -17.25
CA TYR A 367 10.83 -7.62 -18.07
C TYR A 367 10.61 -8.32 -19.42
N ASP A 368 11.66 -8.79 -20.09
CA ASP A 368 11.53 -9.48 -21.38
C ASP A 368 10.84 -10.84 -21.23
N GLU A 369 10.99 -11.50 -20.07
CA GLU A 369 10.32 -12.77 -19.75
C GLU A 369 8.84 -12.59 -19.36
N PHE A 370 8.52 -11.57 -18.54
CA PHE A 370 7.19 -11.43 -17.91
C PHE A 370 6.37 -10.25 -18.47
N GLY A 371 6.96 -9.38 -19.27
CA GLY A 371 6.34 -8.15 -19.77
C GLY A 371 6.08 -7.11 -18.68
N PRO A 372 5.26 -6.07 -18.97
CA PRO A 372 4.99 -4.97 -18.04
C PRO A 372 4.38 -5.36 -16.69
N SER A 373 3.68 -6.50 -16.62
CA SER A 373 3.05 -6.99 -15.38
C SER A 373 4.06 -7.39 -14.31
N ILE A 374 5.34 -7.55 -14.65
CA ILE A 374 6.43 -7.81 -13.69
C ILE A 374 6.48 -6.80 -12.54
N VAL A 375 6.10 -5.54 -12.81
CA VAL A 375 6.05 -4.45 -11.83
C VAL A 375 4.98 -4.66 -10.75
N HIS A 376 4.05 -5.57 -11.00
CA HIS A 376 2.99 -5.99 -10.11
C HIS A 376 3.24 -7.33 -9.46
N ARG A 377 4.35 -8.01 -9.77
CA ARG A 377 4.65 -9.37 -9.30
C ARG A 377 4.75 -9.41 -7.79
N LYS A 378 3.59 -9.51 -7.15
CA LYS A 378 3.45 -9.71 -5.72
C LYS A 378 3.70 -11.18 -5.43
N ARG A 379 4.38 -11.42 -4.32
CA ARG A 379 4.59 -12.77 -3.80
C ARG A 379 3.23 -13.28 -3.31
N ILE A 380 2.86 -14.50 -3.64
CA ILE A 380 1.64 -15.13 -3.13
C ILE A 380 1.96 -15.64 -1.73
N VAL A 381 1.05 -15.45 -0.78
CA VAL A 381 1.12 -16.04 0.55
C VAL A 381 -0.01 -17.06 0.66
N ILE A 382 0.32 -18.31 0.98
CA ILE A 382 -0.63 -19.38 1.24
C ILE A 382 -0.41 -19.92 2.65
N ASP A 383 -1.41 -19.71 3.52
CA ASP A 383 -1.48 -20.31 4.83
C ASP A 383 -2.12 -21.70 4.74
N ASN A 384 -1.30 -22.76 4.82
CA ASN A 384 -1.76 -24.15 4.73
C ASN A 384 -2.32 -24.64 6.09
N GLY A 385 -3.52 -24.19 6.44
CA GLY A 385 -4.21 -24.71 7.62
C GLY A 385 -4.89 -26.06 7.35
N SER A 386 -4.98 -26.91 8.37
CA SER A 386 -5.58 -28.25 8.25
C SER A 386 -7.07 -28.23 7.90
N SER A 387 -7.78 -27.19 8.34
CA SER A 387 -9.22 -27.02 8.13
C SER A 387 -9.52 -25.86 7.19
N ILE A 388 -8.77 -24.77 7.28
CA ILE A 388 -8.94 -23.56 6.45
C ILE A 388 -7.61 -23.22 5.82
N ILE A 389 -7.60 -23.02 4.51
CA ILE A 389 -6.50 -22.41 3.78
C ILE A 389 -6.84 -20.94 3.52
N LYS A 390 -5.86 -20.08 3.73
CA LYS A 390 -5.97 -18.65 3.39
C LYS A 390 -4.93 -18.32 2.34
N ALA A 391 -5.31 -17.56 1.32
CA ALA A 391 -4.38 -17.15 0.29
C ALA A 391 -4.59 -15.69 -0.12
N GLY A 392 -3.51 -15.03 -0.52
CA GLY A 392 -3.53 -13.65 -0.98
C GLY A 392 -2.17 -13.21 -1.47
N PHE A 393 -1.98 -11.90 -1.62
CA PHE A 393 -0.71 -11.35 -2.03
C PHE A 393 0.01 -10.72 -0.84
N ALA A 394 1.34 -10.83 -0.81
CA ALA A 394 2.15 -10.18 0.19
C ALA A 394 1.91 -8.66 0.18
N GLY A 395 1.67 -8.11 1.38
CA GLY A 395 1.34 -6.69 1.58
C GLY A 395 -0.14 -6.34 1.47
N ASP A 396 -1.03 -7.33 1.26
CA ASP A 396 -2.48 -7.14 1.43
C ASP A 396 -2.87 -7.25 2.92
N ASP A 397 -3.91 -6.51 3.33
CA ASP A 397 -4.35 -6.38 4.74
C ASP A 397 -5.07 -7.61 5.29
N ALA A 398 -5.59 -8.42 4.38
CA ALA A 398 -6.37 -9.60 4.65
C ALA A 398 -6.17 -10.59 3.50
N PRO A 399 -6.32 -11.91 3.76
CA PRO A 399 -6.32 -12.88 2.68
C PRO A 399 -7.45 -12.59 1.69
N GLN A 400 -7.16 -12.66 0.40
CA GLN A 400 -8.18 -12.51 -0.65
C GLN A 400 -9.10 -13.73 -0.73
N VAL A 401 -8.58 -14.89 -0.31
CA VAL A 401 -9.26 -16.18 -0.38
C VAL A 401 -9.19 -16.81 1.00
N ILE A 402 -10.35 -17.23 1.51
CA ILE A 402 -10.47 -18.09 2.68
C ILE A 402 -11.31 -19.29 2.25
N LEU A 403 -10.66 -20.44 2.20
CA LEU A 403 -11.22 -21.67 1.65
C LEU A 403 -11.12 -22.78 2.68
N GLN A 404 -12.12 -23.66 2.70
CA GLN A 404 -12.10 -24.85 3.53
C GLN A 404 -11.22 -25.91 2.86
N ASN A 405 -10.27 -26.46 3.62
CA ASN A 405 -9.27 -27.42 3.16
C ASN A 405 -9.86 -28.83 3.05
N VAL A 406 -10.86 -28.96 2.19
CA VAL A 406 -11.64 -30.16 2.00
C VAL A 406 -11.93 -30.36 0.53
N ILE A 407 -11.89 -31.61 0.09
CA ILE A 407 -12.21 -32.00 -1.27
C ILE A 407 -13.28 -33.10 -1.25
N HIS A 408 -14.21 -33.00 -2.20
CA HIS A 408 -15.32 -33.91 -2.38
C HIS A 408 -15.14 -34.64 -3.71
N HIS A 409 -14.89 -35.94 -3.67
CA HIS A 409 -14.77 -36.79 -4.85
C HIS A 409 -16.11 -37.43 -5.20
N ARG A 410 -16.47 -37.47 -6.48
CA ARG A 410 -17.66 -38.19 -6.90
C ARG A 410 -17.40 -39.70 -6.89
N ARG A 411 -18.30 -40.47 -6.28
CA ARG A 411 -18.25 -41.93 -6.25
C ARG A 411 -18.41 -42.43 -7.69
N HIS A 412 -17.41 -43.15 -8.21
CA HIS A 412 -17.50 -43.77 -9.52
C HIS A 412 -18.60 -44.84 -9.51
N ASN A 413 -19.78 -44.51 -10.05
CA ASN A 413 -20.73 -45.51 -10.49
C ASN A 413 -20.34 -45.94 -11.91
N SER A 414 -20.16 -47.24 -12.11
CA SER A 414 -19.70 -47.89 -13.34
C SER A 414 -20.73 -47.85 -14.50
N SER A 415 -21.47 -46.75 -14.65
CA SER A 415 -22.42 -46.59 -15.74
C SER A 415 -22.78 -45.11 -15.95
N GLN A 416 -22.04 -44.47 -16.87
CA GLN A 416 -22.35 -43.32 -17.72
C GLN A 416 -21.23 -42.28 -17.74
N SER A 417 -20.59 -42.20 -18.90
CA SER A 417 -19.61 -41.20 -19.29
C SER A 417 -20.33 -39.90 -19.68
N ASP A 418 -20.65 -39.06 -18.69
CA ASP A 418 -21.01 -37.66 -18.95
C ASP A 418 -19.76 -36.79 -18.80
N THR A 419 -19.23 -36.34 -19.94
CA THR A 419 -17.96 -35.62 -20.11
C THR A 419 -18.04 -34.11 -19.83
N SER A 420 -18.99 -33.61 -19.02
CA SER A 420 -19.19 -32.16 -18.84
C SER A 420 -19.04 -31.63 -17.41
N HIS A 421 -18.81 -32.48 -16.39
CA HIS A 421 -18.69 -32.03 -15.00
C HIS A 421 -17.37 -32.48 -14.36
N SER A 422 -16.74 -31.60 -13.57
CA SER A 422 -15.51 -31.91 -12.84
C SER A 422 -15.75 -33.07 -11.85
N ASN A 423 -14.85 -34.05 -11.81
CA ASN A 423 -14.99 -35.26 -10.97
C ASN A 423 -14.82 -34.99 -9.46
N TYR A 424 -14.45 -33.77 -9.08
CA TYR A 424 -14.26 -33.36 -7.70
C TYR A 424 -14.72 -31.91 -7.50
N PHE A 425 -14.99 -31.56 -6.24
CA PHE A 425 -15.32 -30.22 -5.77
C PHE A 425 -14.45 -29.83 -4.58
N ILE A 426 -14.10 -28.56 -4.47
CA ILE A 426 -13.23 -28.07 -3.39
C ILE A 426 -14.02 -27.07 -2.52
N GLY A 427 -13.87 -27.20 -1.21
CA GLY A 427 -14.52 -26.35 -0.23
C GLY A 427 -16.02 -26.64 -0.02
N ASN A 428 -16.66 -25.78 0.76
CA ASN A 428 -17.94 -26.05 1.40
C ASN A 428 -19.20 -25.72 0.56
N LYS A 429 -19.08 -25.51 -0.76
CA LYS A 429 -20.20 -25.02 -1.60
C LYS A 429 -21.38 -26.00 -1.77
N LEU A 430 -21.31 -27.23 -1.22
CA LEU A 430 -22.28 -28.31 -1.46
C LEU A 430 -23.09 -28.80 -0.25
N PHE A 431 -23.05 -28.12 0.90
CA PHE A 431 -23.88 -28.52 2.06
C PHE A 431 -25.41 -28.45 1.83
N LYS A 432 -25.87 -27.93 0.69
CA LYS A 432 -27.30 -27.80 0.39
C LYS A 432 -27.92 -29.00 -0.33
N ASP A 433 -27.15 -29.82 -1.04
CA ASP A 433 -27.76 -30.75 -2.02
C ASP A 433 -27.85 -32.23 -1.58
N LYS A 434 -27.46 -32.59 -0.35
CA LYS A 434 -27.54 -33.98 0.17
C LYS A 434 -27.06 -35.04 -0.85
N ASP A 435 -26.03 -34.72 -1.64
CA ASP A 435 -25.54 -35.67 -2.65
C ASP A 435 -24.72 -36.78 -1.95
N THR A 436 -25.41 -37.85 -1.60
CA THR A 436 -24.82 -39.08 -1.01
C THR A 436 -23.81 -39.78 -1.94
N SER A 437 -23.64 -39.29 -3.17
CA SER A 437 -22.62 -39.77 -4.11
C SER A 437 -21.24 -39.13 -3.91
N LEU A 438 -21.07 -38.18 -2.98
CA LEU A 438 -19.79 -37.51 -2.74
C LEU A 438 -19.03 -38.09 -1.53
N ILE A 439 -17.75 -38.41 -1.72
CA ILE A 439 -16.81 -38.85 -0.68
C ILE A 439 -15.96 -37.64 -0.29
N CYS A 440 -16.02 -37.25 0.97
CA CYS A 440 -15.28 -36.13 1.53
C CYS A 440 -13.92 -36.59 2.09
N SER A 441 -12.83 -35.91 1.72
CA SER A 441 -11.48 -36.13 2.25
C SER A 441 -10.81 -34.81 2.65
N TYR A 442 -9.96 -34.89 3.68
CA TYR A 442 -9.05 -33.81 4.07
C TYR A 442 -7.64 -34.22 3.65
N PRO A 443 -6.88 -33.34 2.97
CA PRO A 443 -5.52 -33.66 2.55
C PRO A 443 -4.49 -33.50 3.67
N MET A 444 -4.89 -32.98 4.83
CA MET A 444 -4.03 -32.71 5.98
C MET A 444 -4.58 -33.33 7.25
N GLU A 445 -3.68 -33.90 8.07
CA GLU A 445 -3.98 -34.42 9.40
C GLU A 445 -2.94 -33.88 10.40
N HIS A 446 -3.39 -33.37 11.56
CA HIS A 446 -2.52 -32.82 12.61
C HIS A 446 -1.46 -31.80 12.13
N GLY A 447 -1.83 -30.95 11.16
CA GLY A 447 -0.92 -29.94 10.57
C GLY A 447 0.03 -30.47 9.49
N ILE A 448 -0.09 -31.74 9.10
CA ILE A 448 0.81 -32.41 8.15
C ILE A 448 0.00 -32.84 6.92
N VAL A 449 0.52 -32.57 5.72
CA VAL A 449 -0.09 -33.07 4.47
C VAL A 449 0.09 -34.58 4.36
N THR A 450 -1.01 -35.31 4.22
CA THR A 450 -1.05 -36.78 4.09
C THR A 450 -1.47 -37.23 2.69
N ASN A 451 -2.22 -36.39 1.94
CA ASN A 451 -2.63 -36.67 0.57
C ASN A 451 -2.24 -35.52 -0.37
N TRP A 452 -1.13 -35.72 -1.10
CA TRP A 452 -0.57 -34.71 -1.99
C TRP A 452 -1.36 -34.51 -3.28
N ASP A 453 -2.01 -35.56 -3.82
CA ASP A 453 -2.82 -35.45 -5.04
C ASP A 453 -4.02 -34.53 -4.82
N ASP A 454 -4.62 -34.58 -3.63
CA ASP A 454 -5.73 -33.71 -3.26
C ASP A 454 -5.25 -32.31 -2.87
N MET A 455 -4.11 -32.19 -2.19
CA MET A 455 -3.51 -30.89 -1.87
C MET A 455 -3.16 -30.09 -3.14
N GLU A 456 -2.60 -30.76 -4.15
CA GLU A 456 -2.27 -30.13 -5.43
C GLU A 456 -3.51 -29.58 -6.15
N LYS A 457 -4.62 -30.34 -6.16
CA LYS A 457 -5.90 -29.86 -6.73
C LYS A 457 -6.41 -28.61 -6.01
N ILE A 458 -6.26 -28.55 -4.69
CA ILE A 458 -6.65 -27.39 -3.88
C ILE A 458 -5.79 -26.17 -4.22
N TRP A 459 -4.46 -26.32 -4.30
CA TRP A 459 -3.59 -25.23 -4.74
C TRP A 459 -3.90 -24.77 -6.17
N HIS A 460 -4.15 -25.69 -7.09
CA HIS A 460 -4.56 -25.35 -8.45
C HIS A 460 -5.86 -24.54 -8.45
N HIS A 461 -6.84 -24.92 -7.64
CA HIS A 461 -8.08 -24.16 -7.49
C HIS A 461 -7.85 -22.76 -6.92
N ILE A 462 -6.98 -22.64 -5.90
CA ILE A 462 -6.59 -21.35 -5.32
C ILE A 462 -5.94 -20.45 -6.38
N PHE A 463 -4.93 -20.94 -7.11
CA PHE A 463 -4.25 -20.13 -8.13
C PHE A 463 -5.18 -19.75 -9.28
N VAL A 464 -5.88 -20.72 -9.87
CA VAL A 464 -6.59 -20.54 -11.14
C VAL A 464 -8.02 -20.03 -10.96
N SER A 465 -8.76 -20.54 -9.98
CA SER A 465 -10.18 -20.23 -9.82
C SER A 465 -10.42 -19.04 -8.89
N GLU A 466 -9.72 -19.03 -7.74
CA GLU A 466 -9.96 -18.04 -6.70
C GLU A 466 -9.11 -16.77 -6.92
N LEU A 467 -7.79 -16.89 -7.00
CA LEU A 467 -6.87 -15.76 -7.26
C LEU A 467 -6.81 -15.36 -8.74
N ARG A 468 -7.14 -16.26 -9.66
CA ARG A 468 -7.14 -16.06 -11.11
C ARG A 468 -5.79 -15.59 -11.67
N ILE A 469 -4.73 -16.23 -11.21
CA ILE A 469 -3.34 -15.95 -11.58
C ILE A 469 -2.66 -17.17 -12.18
N LYS A 470 -1.56 -16.92 -12.90
CA LYS A 470 -0.65 -17.97 -13.33
C LYS A 470 0.45 -18.14 -12.29
N PRO A 471 0.57 -19.29 -11.60
CA PRO A 471 1.55 -19.45 -10.53
C PRO A 471 3.01 -19.30 -11.01
N ALA A 472 3.30 -19.62 -12.28
CA ALA A 472 4.61 -19.40 -12.89
C ALA A 472 5.06 -17.92 -12.89
N GLU A 473 4.12 -17.00 -12.80
CA GLU A 473 4.38 -15.56 -12.76
C GLU A 473 4.54 -15.04 -11.33
N HIS A 474 4.59 -15.87 -10.28
CA HIS A 474 4.62 -15.37 -8.89
C HIS A 474 5.42 -16.23 -7.91
N PRO A 475 6.37 -15.67 -7.16
CA PRO A 475 6.98 -16.37 -6.03
C PRO A 475 5.92 -16.73 -4.99
N VAL A 476 6.04 -17.90 -4.36
CA VAL A 476 5.05 -18.38 -3.37
C VAL A 476 5.69 -18.57 -2.00
N LEU A 477 5.15 -17.88 -1.00
CA LEU A 477 5.37 -18.19 0.40
C LEU A 477 4.29 -19.16 0.87
N LEU A 478 4.68 -20.31 1.43
CA LEU A 478 3.76 -21.24 2.05
C LEU A 478 4.05 -21.35 3.54
N THR A 479 3.00 -21.53 4.33
CA THR A 479 3.15 -21.84 5.75
C THR A 479 3.20 -23.34 5.98
N GLU A 480 3.90 -23.74 7.05
CA GLU A 480 3.91 -25.10 7.57
C GLU A 480 3.88 -25.13 9.09
N ALA A 481 3.57 -26.31 9.63
CA ALA A 481 3.68 -26.60 11.06
C ALA A 481 5.13 -26.90 11.46
N LEU A 482 5.48 -26.62 12.72
CA LEU A 482 6.83 -26.75 13.29
C LEU A 482 7.55 -28.09 13.06
N LEU A 483 6.79 -29.20 12.99
CA LEU A 483 7.33 -30.56 12.90
C LEU A 483 6.97 -31.23 11.57
N ASN A 484 6.93 -30.45 10.49
CA ASN A 484 6.69 -30.97 9.16
C ASN A 484 7.85 -31.90 8.73
N PRO A 485 7.59 -33.14 8.29
CA PRO A 485 8.63 -34.05 7.84
C PRO A 485 9.45 -33.48 6.67
N LEU A 486 10.74 -33.80 6.61
CA LEU A 486 11.62 -33.36 5.51
C LEU A 486 11.09 -33.80 4.14
N GLY A 487 10.61 -35.04 4.03
CA GLY A 487 10.01 -35.55 2.78
C GLY A 487 8.76 -34.78 2.35
N ASN A 488 8.00 -34.20 3.30
CA ASN A 488 6.86 -33.34 2.97
C ASN A 488 7.31 -31.98 2.42
N ARG A 489 8.40 -31.42 2.94
CA ARG A 489 9.02 -30.21 2.35
C ARG A 489 9.55 -30.50 0.95
N GLU A 490 10.23 -31.63 0.75
CA GLU A 490 10.69 -32.06 -0.58
C GLU A 490 9.52 -32.17 -1.56
N LYS A 491 8.41 -32.82 -1.16
CA LYS A 491 7.25 -32.98 -2.03
C LYS A 491 6.53 -31.66 -2.34
N MET A 492 6.40 -30.78 -1.34
CA MET A 492 5.89 -29.41 -1.54
C MET A 492 6.74 -28.65 -2.56
N THR A 493 8.06 -28.70 -2.40
CA THR A 493 9.01 -28.06 -3.31
C THR A 493 8.92 -28.63 -4.71
N GLN A 494 8.84 -29.96 -4.83
CA GLN A 494 8.67 -30.65 -6.10
C GLN A 494 7.42 -30.14 -6.84
N ILE A 495 6.24 -30.18 -6.20
CA ILE A 495 4.97 -29.79 -6.83
C ILE A 495 5.01 -28.33 -7.29
N LEU A 496 5.51 -27.42 -6.45
CA LEU A 496 5.53 -25.99 -6.79
C LEU A 496 6.44 -25.67 -7.97
N PHE A 497 7.64 -26.25 -8.03
CA PHE A 497 8.57 -25.99 -9.14
C PHE A 497 8.27 -26.82 -10.39
N GLU A 498 7.93 -28.09 -10.24
CA GLU A 498 7.77 -29.01 -11.38
C GLU A 498 6.36 -28.94 -11.99
N HIS A 499 5.30 -28.78 -11.19
CA HIS A 499 3.93 -28.76 -11.71
C HIS A 499 3.40 -27.34 -11.90
N PHE A 500 3.62 -26.45 -10.93
CA PHE A 500 3.15 -25.06 -11.00
C PHE A 500 4.16 -24.09 -11.61
N HIS A 501 5.41 -24.53 -11.81
CA HIS A 501 6.50 -23.73 -12.38
C HIS A 501 6.73 -22.41 -11.66
N VAL A 502 6.53 -22.37 -10.33
CA VAL A 502 6.75 -21.14 -9.56
C VAL A 502 8.21 -20.70 -9.69
N PRO A 503 8.49 -19.40 -9.84
CA PRO A 503 9.84 -18.88 -10.04
C PRO A 503 10.73 -19.02 -8.79
N ALA A 504 10.13 -19.01 -7.61
CA ALA A 504 10.77 -19.11 -6.32
C ALA A 504 9.73 -19.46 -5.25
N MET A 505 10.18 -20.08 -4.16
CA MET A 505 9.34 -20.36 -3.01
C MET A 505 10.06 -20.13 -1.69
N TYR A 506 9.29 -19.85 -0.65
CA TYR A 506 9.77 -19.84 0.73
C TYR A 506 8.77 -20.58 1.61
N VAL A 507 9.26 -21.39 2.55
CA VAL A 507 8.42 -22.09 3.52
C VAL A 507 8.68 -21.47 4.88
N ALA A 508 7.62 -20.99 5.54
CA ALA A 508 7.69 -20.31 6.81
C ALA A 508 6.86 -21.06 7.88
N MET A 509 7.30 -21.00 9.13
CA MET A 509 6.48 -21.51 10.23
C MET A 509 5.33 -20.54 10.52
N GLN A 510 4.11 -21.08 10.68
CA GLN A 510 2.90 -20.30 10.99
C GLN A 510 3.09 -19.36 12.19
N ASN A 511 3.63 -19.88 13.29
CA ASN A 511 3.81 -19.13 14.53
C ASN A 511 4.71 -17.90 14.36
N ILE A 512 5.77 -18.00 13.54
CA ILE A 512 6.69 -16.88 13.30
C ILE A 512 5.96 -15.76 12.55
N LEU A 513 5.18 -16.12 11.52
CA LEU A 513 4.40 -15.15 10.78
C LEU A 513 3.29 -14.53 11.63
N SER A 514 2.64 -15.31 12.49
CA SER A 514 1.66 -14.82 13.46
C SER A 514 2.26 -13.80 14.43
N LEU A 515 3.52 -13.99 14.86
CA LEU A 515 4.22 -13.02 15.69
C LEU A 515 4.54 -11.73 14.91
N TYR A 516 5.02 -11.86 13.67
CA TYR A 516 5.28 -10.70 12.80
C TYR A 516 4.03 -9.90 12.49
N ALA A 517 2.87 -10.56 12.33
CA ALA A 517 1.59 -9.88 12.15
C ALA A 517 1.20 -9.00 13.36
N SER A 518 1.78 -9.24 14.54
CA SER A 518 1.61 -8.39 15.73
C SER A 518 2.66 -7.27 15.86
N GLY A 519 3.51 -7.07 14.85
CA GLY A 519 4.57 -6.05 14.87
C GLY A 519 5.69 -6.36 15.87
N ARG A 520 5.98 -7.64 16.12
CA ARG A 520 6.96 -8.06 17.14
C ARG A 520 8.00 -9.00 16.54
N GLY A 521 9.27 -8.77 16.86
CA GLY A 521 10.37 -9.66 16.51
C GLY A 521 10.63 -10.77 17.54
N ALA A 522 10.14 -10.63 18.77
CA ALA A 522 10.32 -11.58 19.86
C ALA A 522 9.04 -11.69 20.72
N GLY A 523 8.74 -12.90 21.20
CA GLY A 523 7.53 -13.18 21.99
C GLY A 523 7.25 -14.67 22.14
N ILE A 524 6.15 -15.02 22.80
CA ILE A 524 5.65 -16.40 22.86
C ILE A 524 4.33 -16.44 22.11
N VAL A 525 4.24 -17.31 21.11
CA VAL A 525 3.03 -17.52 20.33
C VAL A 525 2.32 -18.76 20.86
N VAL A 526 1.06 -18.59 21.26
CA VAL A 526 0.15 -19.69 21.59
C VAL A 526 -0.85 -19.82 20.44
N GLU A 527 -0.69 -20.87 19.65
CA GLU A 527 -1.49 -21.11 18.45
C GLU A 527 -2.28 -22.40 18.59
N SER A 528 -3.61 -22.31 18.52
CA SER A 528 -4.51 -23.46 18.55
C SER A 528 -5.29 -23.49 17.24
N GLY A 529 -4.86 -24.37 16.33
CA GLY A 529 -5.50 -24.57 15.04
C GLY A 529 -6.55 -25.69 15.08
N ASP A 530 -6.94 -26.19 13.91
CA ASP A 530 -7.82 -27.35 13.84
C ASP A 530 -7.07 -28.68 14.05
N GLY A 531 -5.81 -28.77 13.61
CA GLY A 531 -5.02 -30.00 13.71
C GLY A 531 -4.11 -30.12 14.94
N VAL A 532 -3.59 -29.01 15.46
CA VAL A 532 -2.61 -29.01 16.55
C VAL A 532 -2.70 -27.72 17.38
N THR A 533 -2.36 -27.81 18.67
CA THR A 533 -2.11 -26.65 19.55
C THR A 533 -0.64 -26.58 19.92
N GLN A 534 0.00 -25.42 19.75
CA GLN A 534 1.43 -25.22 19.93
C GLN A 534 1.72 -23.94 20.71
N ILE A 535 2.76 -23.99 21.53
CA ILE A 535 3.33 -22.84 22.24
C ILE A 535 4.78 -22.72 21.81
N MET A 536 5.12 -21.59 21.20
CA MET A 536 6.43 -21.34 20.61
C MET A 536 7.01 -20.00 21.08
N PRO A 537 8.05 -20.03 21.92
CA PRO A 537 8.90 -18.88 22.16
C PRO A 537 9.78 -18.58 20.94
N ILE A 538 9.76 -17.33 20.51
CA ILE A 538 10.49 -16.82 19.36
C ILE A 538 11.32 -15.62 19.80
N ASN A 539 12.57 -15.56 19.36
CA ASN A 539 13.46 -14.43 19.56
C ASN A 539 14.11 -14.02 18.24
N GLU A 540 13.90 -12.77 17.83
CA GLU A 540 14.42 -12.19 16.58
C GLU A 540 14.15 -13.07 15.34
N GLY A 541 12.96 -13.65 15.26
CA GLY A 541 12.57 -14.55 14.16
C GLY A 541 13.05 -15.99 14.28
N TYR A 542 13.79 -16.35 15.34
CA TYR A 542 14.21 -17.72 15.59
C TYR A 542 13.34 -18.37 16.66
N ALA A 543 12.75 -19.52 16.34
CA ALA A 543 12.10 -20.37 17.35
C ALA A 543 13.14 -20.92 18.33
N LEU A 544 12.82 -20.96 19.62
CA LEU A 544 13.68 -21.53 20.68
C LEU A 544 13.30 -23.00 20.90
N PRO A 545 13.98 -23.97 20.25
CA PRO A 545 13.47 -25.34 20.13
C PRO A 545 13.27 -26.05 21.47
N GLN A 546 14.14 -25.77 22.45
CA GLN A 546 14.11 -26.34 23.79
C GLN A 546 12.88 -25.92 24.62
N ALA A 547 12.17 -24.88 24.22
CA ALA A 547 11.06 -24.30 24.98
C ALA A 547 9.71 -24.44 24.25
N ILE A 548 9.66 -25.26 23.20
CA ILE A 548 8.45 -25.52 22.44
C ILE A 548 7.60 -26.57 23.15
N SER A 549 6.32 -26.28 23.33
CA SER A 549 5.32 -27.23 23.77
C SER A 549 4.31 -27.51 22.66
N ARG A 550 4.02 -28.79 22.42
CA ARG A 550 3.01 -29.24 21.45
C ARG A 550 1.96 -30.09 22.16
N LEU A 551 0.71 -29.86 21.81
CA LEU A 551 -0.44 -30.65 22.22
C LEU A 551 -1.18 -31.12 20.97
N ASP A 552 -1.31 -32.43 20.80
CA ASP A 552 -2.12 -33.06 19.74
C ASP A 552 -3.61 -33.07 20.11
N ILE A 553 -4.09 -31.95 20.65
CA ILE A 553 -5.51 -31.67 20.91
C ILE A 553 -5.80 -30.31 20.31
N ALA A 554 -6.74 -30.28 19.38
CA ALA A 554 -7.06 -29.10 18.59
C ALA A 554 -8.53 -29.10 18.16
N GLY A 555 -8.88 -28.20 17.24
CA GLY A 555 -10.26 -28.04 16.76
C GLY A 555 -10.90 -29.35 16.28
N HIS A 556 -10.16 -30.22 15.59
CA HIS A 556 -10.65 -31.50 15.07
C HIS A 556 -11.04 -32.45 16.21
N ASP A 557 -10.20 -32.54 17.24
CA ASP A 557 -10.45 -33.39 18.42
C ASP A 557 -11.65 -32.89 19.22
N LEU A 558 -11.81 -31.57 19.33
CA LEU A 558 -12.99 -30.97 19.94
C LEU A 558 -14.26 -31.29 19.15
N THR A 559 -14.22 -31.26 17.81
CA THR A 559 -15.33 -31.69 16.96
C THR A 559 -15.67 -33.16 17.23
N ASN A 560 -14.67 -34.04 17.28
CA ASN A 560 -14.89 -35.47 17.57
C ASN A 560 -15.45 -35.71 18.99
N GLY A 561 -14.97 -34.96 19.98
CA GLY A 561 -15.53 -34.96 21.33
C GLY A 561 -16.99 -34.53 21.34
N MET A 562 -17.33 -33.50 20.58
CA MET A 562 -18.69 -33.01 20.43
C MET A 562 -19.62 -34.03 19.76
N VAL A 563 -19.15 -34.77 18.75
CA VAL A 563 -19.90 -35.90 18.15
C VAL A 563 -20.30 -36.92 19.23
N ARG A 564 -19.37 -37.28 20.12
CA ARG A 564 -19.65 -38.22 21.22
C ARG A 564 -20.69 -37.66 22.20
N LEU A 565 -20.54 -36.41 22.61
CA LEU A 565 -21.49 -35.74 23.52
C LEU A 565 -22.90 -35.60 22.90
N LEU A 566 -22.99 -35.37 21.60
CA LEU A 566 -24.26 -35.33 20.88
C LEU A 566 -24.89 -36.73 20.73
N ALA A 567 -24.07 -37.77 20.55
CA ALA A 567 -24.50 -39.17 20.51
C ALA A 567 -25.09 -39.62 21.86
N GLU A 568 -24.51 -39.21 22.99
CA GLU A 568 -25.09 -39.44 24.32
C GLU A 568 -26.49 -38.82 24.48
N ARG A 569 -26.79 -37.77 23.71
CA ARG A 569 -28.11 -37.12 23.67
C ARG A 569 -29.05 -37.69 22.61
N GLY A 570 -28.62 -38.72 21.87
CA GLY A 570 -29.41 -39.40 20.84
C GLY A 570 -29.24 -38.87 19.41
N TYR A 571 -28.31 -37.94 19.15
CA TYR A 571 -28.02 -37.44 17.80
C TYR A 571 -26.85 -38.19 17.17
N SER A 572 -27.01 -38.71 15.96
CA SER A 572 -25.96 -39.47 15.27
C SER A 572 -25.42 -38.67 14.07
N PHE A 573 -24.10 -38.54 14.00
CA PHE A 573 -23.36 -37.93 12.89
C PHE A 573 -22.22 -38.88 12.51
N ALA A 574 -22.43 -39.72 11.50
CA ALA A 574 -21.55 -40.85 11.19
C ALA A 574 -20.60 -40.55 10.02
N THR A 575 -21.06 -39.78 9.04
CA THR A 575 -20.31 -39.46 7.82
C THR A 575 -19.40 -38.25 8.02
N VAL A 576 -18.37 -38.13 7.17
CA VAL A 576 -17.46 -36.98 7.19
C VAL A 576 -18.21 -35.66 6.92
N ALA A 577 -19.19 -35.69 6.01
CA ALA A 577 -20.04 -34.53 5.73
C ALA A 577 -20.93 -34.13 6.92
N GLU A 578 -21.38 -35.09 7.73
CA GLU A 578 -22.14 -34.80 8.96
C GLU A 578 -21.25 -34.23 10.08
N ARG A 579 -19.97 -34.60 10.13
CA ARG A 579 -19.02 -34.02 11.09
C ARG A 579 -18.79 -32.53 10.84
N GLU A 580 -18.93 -32.08 9.61
CA GLU A 580 -18.86 -30.66 9.26
C GLU A 580 -20.03 -29.85 9.84
N ILE A 581 -21.20 -30.47 9.95
CA ILE A 581 -22.34 -29.88 10.68
C ILE A 581 -21.95 -29.72 12.15
N VAL A 582 -21.39 -30.76 12.76
CA VAL A 582 -20.94 -30.70 14.16
C VAL A 582 -19.85 -29.65 14.36
N ARG A 583 -18.96 -29.46 13.38
CA ARG A 583 -17.97 -28.39 13.39
C ARG A 583 -18.63 -27.01 13.33
N ASP A 584 -19.64 -26.80 12.49
CA ASP A 584 -20.39 -25.54 12.44
C ASP A 584 -21.13 -25.27 13.76
N ILE A 585 -21.70 -26.31 14.40
CA ILE A 585 -22.29 -26.19 15.75
C ILE A 585 -21.20 -25.79 16.75
N LYS A 586 -20.03 -26.44 16.71
CA LYS A 586 -18.88 -26.10 17.56
C LYS A 586 -18.52 -24.62 17.40
N GLU A 587 -18.29 -24.15 16.18
CA GLU A 587 -17.84 -22.79 15.91
C GLU A 587 -18.88 -21.71 16.28
N LYS A 588 -20.18 -22.02 16.18
CA LYS A 588 -21.26 -21.04 16.47
C LYS A 588 -21.76 -21.03 17.91
N HIS A 589 -21.70 -22.18 18.60
CA HIS A 589 -22.40 -22.37 19.87
C HIS A 589 -21.52 -22.78 21.05
N THR A 590 -20.26 -23.14 20.82
CA THR A 590 -19.35 -23.49 21.93
C THR A 590 -18.53 -22.29 22.39
N TYR A 591 -18.13 -22.31 23.65
CA TYR A 591 -17.29 -21.30 24.27
C TYR A 591 -16.46 -21.92 25.39
N VAL A 592 -15.37 -21.25 25.79
CA VAL A 592 -14.55 -21.66 26.93
C VAL A 592 -15.13 -21.06 28.20
N ALA A 593 -15.55 -21.92 29.13
CA ALA A 593 -16.06 -21.50 30.43
C ALA A 593 -14.97 -20.82 31.26
N PHE A 594 -15.31 -19.71 31.93
CA PHE A 594 -14.37 -19.03 32.83
C PHE A 594 -14.09 -19.86 34.09
N ASP A 595 -15.13 -20.47 34.65
CA ASP A 595 -15.06 -21.46 35.72
C ASP A 595 -15.92 -22.67 35.30
N PHE A 596 -15.23 -23.75 34.92
CA PHE A 596 -15.89 -24.95 34.41
C PHE A 596 -16.84 -25.59 35.43
N GLU A 597 -16.46 -25.64 36.71
CA GLU A 597 -17.26 -26.29 37.75
C GLU A 597 -18.53 -25.50 38.05
N GLN A 598 -18.40 -24.17 38.16
CA GLN A 598 -19.52 -23.27 38.39
C GLN A 598 -20.50 -23.29 37.21
N GLU A 599 -19.99 -23.29 35.98
CA GLU A 599 -20.80 -23.33 34.76
C GLU A 599 -21.57 -24.66 34.66
N MET A 600 -20.93 -25.79 34.97
CA MET A 600 -21.58 -27.10 35.04
C MET A 600 -22.66 -27.19 36.11
N ALA A 601 -22.46 -26.56 37.27
CA ALA A 601 -23.50 -26.45 38.30
C ALA A 601 -24.70 -25.62 37.81
N THR A 602 -24.43 -24.52 37.11
CA THR A 602 -25.45 -23.63 36.55
C THR A 602 -26.25 -24.30 35.43
N ALA A 603 -25.59 -25.10 34.58
CA ALA A 603 -26.22 -25.82 33.47
C ALA A 603 -27.31 -26.81 33.92
N LYS A 604 -27.20 -27.37 35.14
CA LYS A 604 -28.22 -28.27 35.71
C LYS A 604 -29.55 -27.56 36.00
N HIS A 605 -29.54 -26.25 36.23
CA HIS A 605 -30.70 -25.50 36.73
C HIS A 605 -31.16 -24.37 35.80
N SER A 606 -30.31 -23.93 34.86
CA SER A 606 -30.59 -22.80 33.97
C SER A 606 -30.96 -23.24 32.55
N LYS A 607 -32.09 -22.74 32.04
CA LYS A 607 -32.44 -22.86 30.60
C LYS A 607 -31.70 -21.84 29.72
N LYS A 608 -31.01 -20.85 30.30
CA LYS A 608 -30.35 -19.77 29.53
C LYS A 608 -29.17 -20.24 28.66
N ILE A 609 -28.55 -21.37 29.02
CA ILE A 609 -27.40 -21.95 28.30
C ILE A 609 -27.87 -22.82 27.12
N LYS A 610 -29.17 -23.14 27.04
CA LYS A 610 -29.71 -23.94 25.93
C LYS A 610 -29.84 -23.09 24.68
N GLN A 611 -29.18 -23.53 23.62
CA GLN A 611 -29.33 -22.98 22.28
C GLN A 611 -29.82 -24.07 21.33
N SER A 612 -30.56 -23.65 20.31
CA SER A 612 -31.05 -24.52 19.24
C SER A 612 -30.21 -24.28 18.00
N TYR A 613 -29.86 -25.37 17.30
CA TYR A 613 -29.22 -25.33 16.00
C TYR A 613 -30.19 -25.93 14.98
N HIS A 614 -30.43 -25.21 13.89
CA HIS A 614 -31.25 -25.70 12.78
C HIS A 614 -30.37 -26.52 11.85
N LEU A 615 -30.69 -27.80 11.70
CA LEU A 615 -30.00 -28.65 10.74
C LEU A 615 -30.27 -28.12 9.32
N PRO A 616 -29.34 -28.31 8.37
CA PRO A 616 -29.51 -27.83 7.00
C PRO A 616 -30.75 -28.34 6.27
N ASP A 617 -31.44 -29.35 6.80
CA ASP A 617 -32.63 -29.97 6.23
C ASP A 617 -33.98 -29.53 6.79
N GLY A 618 -33.98 -28.52 7.68
CA GLY A 618 -35.20 -27.88 8.22
C GLY A 618 -35.48 -28.22 9.66
#